data_AF-A0A7X8C236-F1
#
_entry.id   AF-A0A7X8C236-F1
#
_cell.length_a   1.000
_cell.length_b   1.000
_cell.length_c   1.000
_cell.angle_alpha   90.00
_cell.angle_beta   90.00
_cell.angle_gamma   90.00
#
_symmetry.space_group_name_H-M   'P 1'
#
loop_
_entity.id
_entity.type
_entity.pdbx_description
1 polymer ?
#
loop_
_entity_poly.entity_id
_entity_poly.type
_entity_poly.pdbx_seq_one_letter_code
_entity_poly.pdbx_strand_id
1 'polypeptide(L)'
;MKTLVYFASGPIRDEYQELDFDRIYLVDNCFKRGYRGNHCFSEGKITCVGMDCLESVQYLKDNGVKIDCFVSLNEGLWEGGGSYAINSDMFLGYAMPLFRDEYIHIMNKDYYRNWYYKVSMDLPFAMTEISNNDSRYIDPLIFTEYKEQNKQAQVFQMRRLNTPNIELVLNPNINVQIIHDSIWNYYEELDACIISFSNQGQGKFFNRLPRVLNYKNYTLSDIFDYCDKNQISKIGFTPFGGGNYSLLIHLIKGYKRDYPKEVFLFHLNKNDYKELKNYASNRVNIDIPEDSKKK
;
A
#
# COMPACT_ATOMS: atom_id res chain seq x y z
N MET A 1 -7.90 14.86 -16.99
CA MET A 1 -6.46 14.58 -16.96
C MET A 1 -6.24 13.12 -16.62
N LYS A 2 -5.80 12.34 -17.62
CA LYS A 2 -5.48 10.92 -17.54
C LYS A 2 -3.97 10.76 -17.35
N THR A 3 -3.54 10.11 -16.28
CA THR A 3 -2.13 10.08 -15.86
C THR A 3 -1.58 8.66 -15.84
N LEU A 4 -0.42 8.46 -16.48
CA LEU A 4 0.39 7.26 -16.34
C LEU A 4 1.56 7.52 -15.39
N VAL A 5 1.88 6.55 -14.54
CA VAL A 5 3.11 6.55 -13.74
C VAL A 5 3.81 5.21 -13.92
N TYR A 6 5.07 5.25 -14.36
CA TYR A 6 5.93 4.07 -14.48
C TYR A 6 7.06 4.15 -13.46
N PHE A 7 7.04 3.26 -12.48
CA PHE A 7 8.12 3.09 -11.50
C PHE A 7 9.18 2.11 -12.00
N ALA A 8 10.45 2.45 -11.79
CA ALA A 8 11.61 1.79 -12.37
C ALA A 8 11.53 1.74 -13.91
N SER A 9 11.24 2.91 -14.49
CA SER A 9 10.95 3.06 -15.91
C SER A 9 12.17 2.87 -16.82
N GLY A 10 13.38 3.00 -16.30
CA GLY A 10 14.57 3.20 -17.12
C GLY A 10 14.52 4.53 -17.90
N PRO A 11 15.27 4.65 -19.00
CA PRO A 11 15.39 5.88 -19.78
C PRO A 11 14.10 6.26 -20.51
N ILE A 12 14.03 7.51 -20.97
CA ILE A 12 12.92 8.01 -21.81
C ILE A 12 12.94 7.28 -23.17
N ARG A 13 11.76 6.98 -23.68
CA ARG A 13 11.52 6.44 -25.01
C ARG A 13 10.54 7.32 -25.76
N ASP A 14 10.76 7.53 -27.07
CA ASP A 14 9.94 8.40 -27.90
C ASP A 14 8.49 7.91 -27.99
N GLU A 15 8.29 6.58 -27.97
CA GLU A 15 6.97 5.94 -28.04
C GLU A 15 6.04 6.35 -26.90
N TYR A 16 6.57 6.82 -25.77
CA TYR A 16 5.76 7.33 -24.67
C TYR A 16 5.00 8.61 -25.04
N GLN A 17 5.51 9.42 -25.97
CA GLN A 17 4.82 10.63 -26.45
C GLN A 17 3.55 10.28 -27.25
N GLU A 18 3.40 9.05 -27.74
CA GLU A 18 2.24 8.62 -28.52
C GLU A 18 1.13 7.98 -27.68
N LEU A 19 1.38 7.72 -26.38
CA LEU A 19 0.37 7.08 -25.53
C LEU A 19 -0.79 8.00 -25.21
N ASP A 20 -2.02 7.48 -25.18
CA ASP A 20 -3.22 8.24 -24.85
C ASP A 20 -3.31 8.57 -23.33
N PHE A 21 -2.42 9.44 -22.87
CA PHE A 21 -2.36 10.01 -21.53
C PHE A 21 -2.00 11.49 -21.63
N ASP A 22 -2.61 12.30 -20.77
CA ASP A 22 -2.35 13.74 -20.69
C ASP A 22 -1.01 14.04 -20.01
N ARG A 23 -0.61 13.16 -19.07
CA ARG A 23 0.67 13.23 -18.35
C ARG A 23 1.25 11.86 -18.11
N ILE A 24 2.57 11.76 -18.22
CA ILE A 24 3.34 10.55 -17.97
C ILE A 24 4.45 10.88 -16.98
N TYR A 25 4.50 10.17 -15.85
CA TYR A 25 5.60 10.25 -14.90
C TYR A 25 6.47 9.02 -15.03
N LEU A 26 7.76 9.24 -15.30
CA LEU A 26 8.77 8.20 -15.37
C LEU A 26 9.65 8.33 -14.13
N VAL A 27 9.61 7.32 -13.25
CA VAL A 27 10.31 7.33 -11.97
C VAL A 27 11.46 6.34 -12.04
N ASP A 28 12.69 6.86 -11.98
CA ASP A 28 13.89 6.03 -12.02
C ASP A 28 15.12 6.78 -11.50
N ASN A 29 16.03 6.06 -10.83
CA ASN A 29 17.30 6.61 -10.36
C ASN A 29 18.20 7.12 -11.49
N CYS A 30 18.10 6.59 -12.71
CA CYS A 30 18.94 7.06 -13.82
C CYS A 30 18.75 8.57 -14.07
N PHE A 31 17.59 9.13 -13.72
CA PHE A 31 17.30 10.55 -13.83
C PHE A 31 17.95 11.40 -12.73
N LYS A 32 18.49 10.81 -11.65
CA LYS A 32 19.21 11.56 -10.58
C LYS A 32 20.39 12.36 -11.11
N ARG A 33 20.98 11.92 -12.22
CA ARG A 33 22.12 12.59 -12.88
C ARG A 33 21.68 13.46 -14.08
N GLY A 34 20.38 13.72 -14.20
CA GLY A 34 19.78 14.46 -15.29
C GLY A 34 20.22 15.93 -15.41
N TYR A 35 19.81 16.54 -16.52
CA TYR A 35 20.15 17.89 -16.99
C TYR A 35 20.25 18.92 -15.85
N ARG A 36 21.47 19.41 -15.59
CA ARG A 36 21.75 20.56 -14.71
C ARG A 36 21.45 20.36 -13.22
N GLY A 37 21.45 19.12 -12.71
CA GLY A 37 21.35 18.84 -11.27
C GLY A 37 19.93 18.93 -10.69
N ASN A 38 18.91 19.06 -11.54
CA ASN A 38 17.51 18.96 -11.12
C ASN A 38 17.09 17.49 -11.06
N HIS A 39 16.53 17.08 -9.93
CA HIS A 39 15.98 15.73 -9.74
C HIS A 39 14.67 15.49 -10.50
N CYS A 40 14.04 16.53 -11.06
CA CYS A 40 12.87 16.41 -11.90
C CYS A 40 13.02 17.29 -13.14
N PHE A 41 12.59 16.80 -14.30
CA PHE A 41 12.50 17.59 -15.53
C PHE A 41 11.37 17.07 -16.42
N SER A 42 10.90 17.91 -17.34
CA SER A 42 9.78 17.56 -18.22
C SER A 42 10.11 17.82 -19.68
N GLU A 43 9.59 16.96 -20.55
CA GLU A 43 9.67 17.05 -22.01
C GLU A 43 8.31 16.66 -22.61
N GLY A 44 7.61 17.63 -23.21
CA GLY A 44 6.23 17.43 -23.65
C GLY A 44 5.32 17.05 -22.47
N LYS A 45 4.62 15.92 -22.59
CA LYS A 45 3.78 15.38 -21.51
C LYS A 45 4.52 14.48 -20.52
N ILE A 46 5.80 14.21 -20.75
CA ILE A 46 6.62 13.33 -19.92
C ILE A 46 7.30 14.15 -18.82
N THR A 47 7.24 13.67 -17.59
CA THR A 47 8.00 14.19 -16.45
C THR A 47 8.85 13.08 -15.86
N CYS A 48 10.16 13.24 -15.92
CA CYS A 48 11.13 12.34 -15.31
C CYS A 48 11.38 12.74 -13.87
N VAL A 49 11.32 11.76 -12.96
CA VAL A 49 11.48 11.91 -11.53
C VAL A 49 12.66 11.05 -11.08
N GLY A 50 13.81 11.69 -10.89
CA GLY A 50 15.07 11.13 -10.41
C GLY A 50 15.15 11.10 -8.90
N MET A 51 14.30 10.30 -8.27
CA MET A 51 14.24 10.11 -6.81
C MET A 51 14.07 8.63 -6.49
N ASP A 52 14.23 8.25 -5.21
CA ASP A 52 13.79 6.93 -4.75
C ASP A 52 12.27 6.77 -4.98
N CYS A 53 11.77 5.55 -5.21
CA CYS A 53 10.35 5.36 -5.49
C CYS A 53 9.44 5.82 -4.33
N LEU A 54 9.83 5.66 -3.05
CA LEU A 54 9.03 6.17 -1.92
C LEU A 54 9.01 7.71 -1.91
N GLU A 55 10.16 8.34 -2.17
CA GLU A 55 10.26 9.80 -2.28
C GLU A 55 9.44 10.33 -3.46
N SER A 56 9.42 9.58 -4.56
CA SER A 56 8.61 9.89 -5.74
C SER A 56 7.11 9.78 -5.45
N VAL A 57 6.67 8.78 -4.68
CA VAL A 57 5.28 8.70 -4.23
C VAL A 57 4.91 9.91 -3.38
N GLN A 58 5.78 10.35 -2.46
CA GLN A 58 5.52 11.58 -1.68
C GLN A 58 5.45 12.81 -2.58
N TYR A 59 6.40 12.98 -3.50
CA TYR A 59 6.38 14.08 -4.48
C TYR A 59 5.07 14.10 -5.28
N LEU A 60 4.60 12.94 -5.75
CA LEU A 60 3.33 12.84 -6.49
C LEU A 60 2.12 13.20 -5.61
N LYS A 61 2.13 12.82 -4.32
CA LYS A 61 1.08 13.18 -3.36
C LYS A 61 1.03 14.69 -3.15
N ASP A 62 2.20 15.31 -2.93
CA ASP A 62 2.33 16.75 -2.70
C ASP A 62 1.87 17.56 -3.92
N ASN A 63 1.96 16.98 -5.13
CA ASN A 63 1.49 17.57 -6.38
C ASN A 63 0.05 17.17 -6.74
N GLY A 64 -0.68 16.51 -5.85
CA GLY A 64 -2.09 16.13 -6.06
C GLY A 64 -2.30 15.18 -7.24
N VAL A 65 -1.29 14.38 -7.60
CA VAL A 65 -1.39 13.46 -8.74
C VAL A 65 -2.35 12.31 -8.42
N LYS A 66 -3.18 11.97 -9.40
CA LYS A 66 -4.01 10.76 -9.39
C LYS A 66 -3.67 9.88 -10.59
N ILE A 67 -3.51 8.60 -10.35
CA ILE A 67 -2.97 7.62 -11.31
C ILE A 67 -4.12 6.87 -11.97
N ASP A 68 -4.17 6.96 -13.30
CA ASP A 68 -5.08 6.20 -14.16
C ASP A 68 -4.42 4.94 -14.72
N CYS A 69 -3.09 4.95 -14.86
CA CYS A 69 -2.30 3.78 -15.24
C CYS A 69 -1.01 3.70 -14.41
N PHE A 70 -0.85 2.60 -13.68
CA PHE A 70 0.35 2.27 -12.93
C PHE A 70 1.12 1.18 -13.67
N VAL A 71 2.42 1.41 -13.89
CA VAL A 71 3.31 0.47 -14.56
C VAL A 71 4.46 0.10 -13.63
N SER A 72 4.71 -1.20 -13.48
CA SER A 72 5.81 -1.77 -12.72
C SER A 72 6.20 -3.13 -13.32
N LEU A 73 7.02 -3.08 -14.36
CA LEU A 73 7.52 -4.27 -15.07
C LEU A 73 8.89 -4.73 -14.58
N ASN A 74 9.73 -3.77 -14.19
CA ASN A 74 11.01 -4.02 -13.56
C ASN A 74 10.81 -3.79 -12.06
N GLU A 75 11.22 -4.73 -11.21
CA GLU A 75 10.91 -4.63 -9.77
C GLU A 75 11.78 -3.65 -8.98
N GLY A 76 12.44 -2.70 -9.65
CA GLY A 76 13.06 -1.52 -9.05
C GLY A 76 14.16 -1.78 -8.00
N LEU A 77 14.63 -3.01 -7.87
CA LEU A 77 15.79 -3.33 -7.03
C LEU A 77 17.00 -2.65 -7.66
N TRP A 78 17.46 -1.57 -7.03
CA TRP A 78 18.48 -0.64 -7.53
C TRP A 78 17.99 0.42 -8.52
N GLU A 79 17.17 0.09 -9.53
CA GLU A 79 16.68 1.08 -10.51
C GLU A 79 15.68 2.06 -9.88
N GLY A 80 14.80 1.57 -9.02
CA GLY A 80 13.86 2.38 -8.23
C GLY A 80 14.49 3.05 -7.00
N GLY A 81 15.76 2.76 -6.72
CA GLY A 81 16.52 3.29 -5.57
C GLY A 81 16.30 2.62 -4.23
N GLY A 82 15.37 1.67 -4.19
CA GLY A 82 15.08 0.86 -3.02
C GLY A 82 15.69 -0.54 -3.07
N SER A 83 15.66 -1.19 -1.91
CA SER A 83 15.87 -2.64 -1.75
C SER A 83 14.53 -3.35 -1.49
N TYR A 84 13.46 -2.86 -2.12
CA TYR A 84 12.09 -3.34 -1.94
C TYR A 84 11.40 -3.49 -3.30
N ALA A 85 10.53 -4.49 -3.41
CA ALA A 85 9.74 -4.74 -4.61
C ALA A 85 8.66 -3.68 -4.79
N ILE A 86 8.50 -3.14 -6.00
CA ILE A 86 7.51 -2.10 -6.32
C ILE A 86 6.10 -2.70 -6.26
N ASN A 87 5.90 -3.95 -6.70
CA ASN A 87 4.58 -4.58 -6.58
C ASN A 87 4.30 -5.16 -5.19
N SER A 88 5.16 -4.91 -4.19
CA SER A 88 4.91 -5.38 -2.81
C SER A 88 3.75 -4.65 -2.14
N ASP A 89 3.07 -5.34 -1.22
CA ASP A 89 2.02 -4.78 -0.36
C ASP A 89 2.50 -3.51 0.37
N MET A 90 3.78 -3.44 0.76
CA MET A 90 4.35 -2.25 1.40
C MET A 90 4.35 -1.04 0.45
N PHE A 91 4.92 -1.20 -0.74
CA PHE A 91 5.05 -0.08 -1.68
C PHE A 91 3.67 0.31 -2.25
N LEU A 92 2.90 -0.67 -2.72
CA LEU A 92 1.56 -0.42 -3.26
C LEU A 92 0.66 0.18 -2.19
N GLY A 93 0.74 -0.31 -0.93
CA GLY A 93 0.05 0.31 0.19
C GLY A 93 0.38 1.80 0.34
N TYR A 94 1.66 2.17 0.29
CA TYR A 94 2.06 3.57 0.38
C TYR A 94 1.63 4.41 -0.83
N ALA A 95 1.61 3.83 -2.03
CA ALA A 95 1.18 4.48 -3.27
C ALA A 95 -0.36 4.58 -3.41
N MET A 96 -1.14 3.78 -2.69
CA MET A 96 -2.60 3.70 -2.82
C MET A 96 -3.37 5.03 -2.75
N PRO A 97 -2.97 6.05 -1.96
CA PRO A 97 -3.63 7.36 -1.99
C PRO A 97 -3.57 8.06 -3.35
N LEU A 98 -2.66 7.66 -4.24
CA LEU A 98 -2.55 8.18 -5.60
C LEU A 98 -3.47 7.47 -6.59
N PHE A 99 -3.89 6.23 -6.31
CA PHE A 99 -4.70 5.46 -7.25
C PHE A 99 -6.14 5.98 -7.30
N ARG A 100 -6.69 6.05 -8.51
CA ARG A 100 -8.13 6.22 -8.69
C ARG A 100 -8.88 4.94 -8.29
N ASP A 101 -10.19 5.07 -8.07
CA ASP A 101 -11.04 3.92 -7.78
C ASP A 101 -11.05 2.91 -8.93
N GLU A 102 -10.90 3.38 -10.17
CA GLU A 102 -10.61 2.54 -11.32
C GLU A 102 -9.30 2.97 -11.98
N TYR A 103 -8.37 2.03 -12.17
CA TYR A 103 -7.09 2.28 -12.85
C TYR A 103 -6.58 1.02 -13.56
N ILE A 104 -5.65 1.19 -14.50
CA ILE A 104 -4.95 0.10 -15.18
C ILE A 104 -3.64 -0.21 -14.45
N HIS A 105 -3.38 -1.46 -14.13
CA HIS A 105 -2.14 -1.92 -13.53
C HIS A 105 -1.40 -2.83 -14.50
N ILE A 106 -0.19 -2.44 -14.92
CA ILE A 106 0.66 -3.21 -15.82
C ILE A 106 1.85 -3.75 -15.01
N MET A 107 1.94 -5.07 -14.88
CA MET A 107 3.00 -5.71 -14.09
C MET A 107 3.39 -7.08 -14.64
N ASN A 108 4.56 -7.56 -14.24
CA ASN A 108 4.95 -8.95 -14.42
C ASN A 108 4.83 -9.70 -13.09
N LYS A 109 3.76 -10.48 -12.92
CA LYS A 109 3.51 -11.25 -11.68
C LYS A 109 4.60 -12.29 -11.38
N ASP A 110 5.25 -12.78 -12.42
CA ASP A 110 6.27 -13.83 -12.33
C ASP A 110 7.70 -13.26 -12.29
N TYR A 111 7.86 -11.95 -12.18
CA TYR A 111 9.19 -11.32 -12.14
C TYR A 111 10.07 -11.95 -11.05
N TYR A 112 9.49 -12.14 -9.87
CA TYR A 112 10.09 -12.93 -8.80
C TYR A 112 9.63 -14.38 -8.86
N ARG A 113 10.28 -15.19 -9.70
CA ARG A 113 10.07 -16.65 -9.76
C ARG A 113 10.38 -17.37 -8.43
N ASN A 114 11.08 -16.71 -7.52
CA ASN A 114 11.44 -17.26 -6.22
C ASN A 114 10.40 -16.88 -5.15
N TRP A 115 9.94 -17.87 -4.39
CA TRP A 115 8.83 -17.77 -3.44
C TRP A 115 8.97 -16.67 -2.36
N TYR A 116 10.21 -16.28 -2.04
CA TYR A 116 10.50 -15.26 -1.03
C TYR A 116 10.02 -13.84 -1.37
N TYR A 117 9.80 -13.53 -2.66
CA TYR A 117 9.38 -12.19 -3.11
C TYR A 117 8.02 -12.22 -3.81
N LYS A 118 7.21 -13.27 -3.59
CA LYS A 118 5.89 -13.37 -4.18
C LYS A 118 5.00 -12.24 -3.66
N VAL A 119 4.59 -11.36 -4.56
CA VAL A 119 3.65 -10.27 -4.28
C VAL A 119 2.24 -10.85 -4.18
N SER A 120 1.52 -10.53 -3.10
CA SER A 120 0.23 -11.17 -2.84
C SER A 120 -0.87 -10.65 -3.79
N MET A 121 -0.78 -9.36 -4.13
CA MET A 121 -1.79 -8.62 -4.90
C MET A 121 -3.23 -8.76 -4.35
N ASP A 122 -3.38 -9.12 -3.07
CA ASP A 122 -4.67 -9.18 -2.37
C ASP A 122 -5.17 -7.77 -1.95
N LEU A 123 -4.80 -6.73 -2.71
CA LEU A 123 -5.20 -5.34 -2.48
C LEU A 123 -6.75 -5.21 -2.40
N PRO A 124 -7.30 -4.14 -1.82
CA PRO A 124 -8.74 -3.87 -1.80
C PRO A 124 -9.26 -3.40 -3.17
N PHE A 125 -8.89 -4.11 -4.22
CA PHE A 125 -9.30 -3.91 -5.59
C PHE A 125 -9.73 -5.25 -6.19
N ALA A 126 -10.86 -5.27 -6.89
CA ALA A 126 -11.13 -6.31 -7.86
C ALA A 126 -10.12 -6.18 -9.01
N MET A 127 -9.46 -7.28 -9.35
CA MET A 127 -8.47 -7.36 -10.41
C MET A 127 -9.02 -8.21 -11.56
N THR A 128 -9.11 -7.65 -12.76
CA THR A 128 -9.53 -8.35 -13.98
C THR A 128 -8.50 -8.17 -15.06
N GLU A 129 -8.01 -9.27 -15.63
CA GLU A 129 -7.04 -9.21 -16.74
C GLU A 129 -7.68 -8.63 -18.00
N ILE A 130 -6.97 -7.72 -18.66
CA ILE A 130 -7.36 -7.11 -19.93
C ILE A 130 -6.65 -7.87 -21.04
N SER A 131 -7.42 -8.49 -21.95
CA SER A 131 -6.86 -9.23 -23.09
C SER A 131 -6.42 -8.28 -24.21
N ASN A 132 -5.54 -8.76 -25.09
CA ASN A 132 -5.00 -7.98 -26.21
C ASN A 132 -6.04 -7.52 -27.25
N ASN A 133 -7.24 -8.09 -27.24
CA ASN A 133 -8.34 -7.68 -28.11
C ASN A 133 -9.23 -6.59 -27.49
N ASP A 134 -8.99 -6.22 -26.23
CA ASP A 134 -9.73 -5.14 -25.55
C ASP A 134 -9.15 -3.78 -25.93
N SER A 135 -10.02 -2.81 -26.23
CA SER A 135 -9.62 -1.42 -26.56
C SER A 135 -8.81 -0.70 -25.47
N ARG A 136 -8.88 -1.17 -24.22
CA ARG A 136 -8.14 -0.63 -23.07
C ARG A 136 -6.74 -1.24 -22.94
N TYR A 137 -6.43 -2.27 -23.70
CA TYR A 137 -5.16 -2.97 -23.63
C TYR A 137 -4.01 -2.04 -24.04
N ILE A 138 -2.96 -2.03 -23.23
CA ILE A 138 -1.70 -1.33 -23.53
C ILE A 138 -0.65 -2.41 -23.64
N ASP A 139 -0.02 -2.55 -24.81
CA ASP A 139 1.01 -3.55 -25.05
C ASP A 139 2.20 -3.31 -24.10
N PRO A 140 2.50 -4.22 -23.14
CA PRO A 140 3.61 -4.03 -22.21
C PRO A 140 4.98 -3.87 -22.89
N LEU A 141 5.15 -4.31 -24.14
CA LEU A 141 6.40 -4.19 -24.89
C LEU A 141 6.84 -2.74 -25.12
N ILE A 142 5.92 -1.77 -25.06
CA ILE A 142 6.28 -0.35 -25.14
C ILE A 142 7.14 0.09 -23.96
N PHE A 143 7.08 -0.62 -22.83
CA PHE A 143 7.72 -0.23 -21.58
C PHE A 143 9.08 -0.90 -21.36
N THR A 144 9.48 -1.89 -22.16
CA THR A 144 10.76 -2.57 -21.96
C THR A 144 11.28 -3.22 -23.23
N GLU A 145 12.60 -3.20 -23.41
CA GLU A 145 13.29 -3.82 -24.54
C GLU A 145 13.48 -5.35 -24.35
N TYR A 146 13.30 -5.86 -23.12
CA TYR A 146 13.53 -7.25 -22.78
C TYR A 146 12.31 -8.12 -23.14
N LYS A 147 12.24 -8.52 -24.41
CA LYS A 147 11.14 -9.36 -24.95
C LYS A 147 10.85 -10.63 -24.15
N GLU A 148 11.84 -11.22 -23.47
CA GLU A 148 11.64 -12.43 -22.65
C GLU A 148 10.92 -12.16 -21.32
N GLN A 149 11.24 -11.05 -20.64
CA GLN A 149 10.54 -10.62 -19.43
C GLN A 149 9.09 -10.22 -19.74
N ASN A 150 8.85 -9.72 -20.95
CA ASN A 150 7.54 -9.24 -21.39
C ASN A 150 6.54 -10.33 -21.79
N LYS A 151 6.98 -11.56 -22.10
CA LYS A 151 6.04 -12.67 -22.33
C LYS A 151 5.16 -12.98 -21.11
N GLN A 152 5.55 -12.48 -19.93
CA GLN A 152 4.86 -12.69 -18.65
C GLN A 152 4.22 -11.41 -18.10
N ALA A 153 4.39 -10.28 -18.79
CA ALA A 153 3.74 -9.03 -18.41
C ALA A 153 2.23 -9.11 -18.69
N GLN A 154 1.44 -8.65 -17.74
CA GLN A 154 -0.01 -8.70 -17.79
C GLN A 154 -0.58 -7.32 -17.48
N VAL A 155 -1.74 -7.04 -18.09
CA VAL A 155 -2.46 -5.78 -17.95
C VAL A 155 -3.75 -6.07 -17.19
N PHE A 156 -4.00 -5.34 -16.11
CA PHE A 156 -5.18 -5.53 -15.27
C PHE A 156 -6.00 -4.26 -15.17
N GLN A 157 -7.32 -4.40 -15.27
CA GLN A 157 -8.26 -3.43 -14.73
C GLN A 157 -8.36 -3.65 -13.22
N MET A 158 -8.10 -2.59 -12.47
CA MET A 158 -8.30 -2.55 -11.02
C MET A 158 -9.54 -1.73 -10.71
N ARG A 159 -10.39 -2.20 -9.80
CA ARG A 159 -11.57 -1.49 -9.30
C ARG A 159 -11.68 -1.58 -7.78
N ARG A 160 -11.70 -0.44 -7.08
CA ARG A 160 -11.72 -0.39 -5.62
C ARG A 160 -12.93 -1.16 -5.07
N LEU A 161 -12.68 -1.99 -4.08
CA LEU A 161 -13.72 -2.73 -3.37
C LEU A 161 -14.28 -1.86 -2.24
N ASN A 162 -15.59 -1.90 -2.05
CA ASN A 162 -16.23 -1.36 -0.86
C ASN A 162 -16.37 -2.48 0.18
N THR A 163 -15.25 -2.87 0.78
CA THR A 163 -15.22 -3.92 1.81
C THR A 163 -15.69 -3.36 3.14
N PRO A 164 -16.73 -3.93 3.79
CA PRO A 164 -17.15 -3.48 5.11
C PRO A 164 -16.05 -3.64 6.16
N ASN A 165 -15.94 -2.68 7.07
CA ASN A 165 -15.08 -2.78 8.24
C ASN A 165 -15.61 -3.85 9.21
N ILE A 166 -14.70 -4.47 9.96
CA ILE A 166 -15.05 -5.43 11.02
C ILE A 166 -14.82 -4.76 12.37
N GLU A 167 -15.89 -4.54 13.11
CA GLU A 167 -15.83 -4.04 14.48
C GLU A 167 -15.43 -5.15 15.47
N LEU A 168 -14.53 -4.84 16.38
CA LEU A 168 -14.06 -5.73 17.45
C LEU A 168 -14.45 -5.16 18.81
N VAL A 169 -15.47 -5.76 19.44
CA VAL A 169 -15.90 -5.39 20.79
C VAL A 169 -14.97 -6.03 21.83
N LEU A 170 -13.83 -5.38 22.09
CA LEU A 170 -12.81 -5.84 23.05
C LEU A 170 -12.87 -5.08 24.38
N ASN A 171 -13.16 -3.78 24.34
CA ASN A 171 -13.22 -2.89 25.49
C ASN A 171 -14.30 -1.82 25.23
N PRO A 172 -15.19 -1.51 26.19
CA PRO A 172 -16.25 -0.50 25.97
C PRO A 172 -15.73 0.92 25.72
N ASN A 173 -14.49 1.22 26.11
CA ASN A 173 -13.89 2.55 25.98
C ASN A 173 -12.99 2.69 24.75
N ILE A 174 -12.71 1.59 24.03
CA ILE A 174 -11.82 1.59 22.87
C ILE A 174 -12.57 0.98 21.69
N ASN A 175 -12.82 1.78 20.67
CA ASN A 175 -13.31 1.29 19.39
C ASN A 175 -12.17 0.61 18.64
N VAL A 176 -12.36 -0.62 18.19
CA VAL A 176 -11.34 -1.37 17.47
C VAL A 176 -11.92 -1.88 16.16
N GLN A 177 -11.27 -1.56 15.04
CA GLN A 177 -11.75 -1.89 13.69
C GLN A 177 -10.68 -2.60 12.88
N ILE A 178 -11.07 -3.62 12.11
CA ILE A 178 -10.24 -4.18 11.05
C ILE A 178 -10.72 -3.61 9.73
N ILE A 179 -9.79 -3.02 8.97
CA ILE A 179 -10.07 -2.33 7.71
C ILE A 179 -9.25 -3.00 6.61
N HIS A 180 -9.93 -3.49 5.56
CA HIS A 180 -9.28 -3.97 4.35
C HIS A 180 -8.97 -2.78 3.43
N ASP A 181 -8.01 -1.96 3.85
CA ASP A 181 -7.46 -0.86 3.05
C ASP A 181 -6.04 -0.52 3.52
N SER A 182 -5.37 0.35 2.80
CA SER A 182 -4.08 0.91 3.20
C SER A 182 -4.24 1.94 4.32
N ILE A 183 -3.44 1.79 5.38
CA ILE A 183 -3.28 2.79 6.44
C ILE A 183 -2.99 4.19 5.89
N TRP A 184 -2.35 4.27 4.72
CA TRP A 184 -1.92 5.53 4.12
C TRP A 184 -3.08 6.34 3.52
N ASN A 185 -4.23 5.72 3.23
CA ASN A 185 -5.44 6.46 2.84
C ASN A 185 -6.02 7.24 4.04
N TYR A 186 -5.68 6.84 5.27
CA TYR A 186 -6.19 7.41 6.52
C TYR A 186 -5.13 8.23 7.26
N TYR A 187 -3.97 8.46 6.66
CA TYR A 187 -2.82 9.08 7.33
C TYR A 187 -3.14 10.44 7.96
N GLU A 188 -3.99 11.25 7.32
CA GLU A 188 -4.39 12.55 7.87
C GLU A 188 -5.42 12.45 9.01
N GLU A 189 -6.18 11.36 9.08
CA GLU A 189 -7.21 11.13 10.11
C GLU A 189 -6.63 10.47 11.38
N LEU A 190 -5.45 9.88 11.26
CA LEU A 190 -4.76 9.19 12.35
C LEU A 190 -3.80 10.13 13.08
N ASP A 191 -3.75 9.98 14.40
CA ASP A 191 -2.80 10.69 15.27
C ASP A 191 -1.43 9.98 15.27
N ALA A 192 -1.42 8.65 15.09
CA ALA A 192 -0.21 7.85 14.91
C ALA A 192 -0.42 6.64 13.97
N CYS A 193 0.59 6.36 13.15
CA CYS A 193 0.65 5.19 12.28
C CYS A 193 1.78 4.26 12.74
N ILE A 194 1.42 3.06 13.19
CA ILE A 194 2.35 2.05 13.66
C ILE A 194 2.53 1.01 12.55
N ILE A 195 3.73 1.00 11.97
CA ILE A 195 4.04 0.13 10.84
C ILE A 195 5.34 -0.63 11.07
N SER A 196 5.51 -1.76 10.38
CA SER A 196 6.73 -2.56 10.44
C SER A 196 7.55 -2.38 9.17
N PHE A 197 8.78 -1.89 9.29
CA PHE A 197 9.70 -1.76 8.16
C PHE A 197 11.13 -2.15 8.54
N SER A 198 11.99 -2.36 7.53
CA SER A 198 13.42 -2.60 7.76
C SER A 198 14.19 -1.28 7.83
N ASN A 199 15.33 -1.29 8.54
CA ASN A 199 16.21 -0.11 8.59
C ASN A 199 16.95 0.14 7.27
N GLN A 200 16.95 -0.83 6.35
CA GLN A 200 17.60 -0.72 5.05
C GLN A 200 16.66 -0.05 4.04
N GLY A 201 16.99 1.18 3.62
CA GLY A 201 16.23 1.97 2.65
C GLY A 201 14.94 2.55 3.23
N GLN A 202 13.98 1.69 3.59
CA GLN A 202 12.65 2.07 4.09
C GLN A 202 12.73 2.92 5.36
N GLY A 203 13.59 2.54 6.31
CA GLY A 203 13.73 3.28 7.57
C GLY A 203 14.21 4.71 7.40
N LYS A 204 15.10 5.00 6.43
CA LYS A 204 15.52 6.39 6.15
C LYS A 204 14.32 7.24 5.71
N PHE A 205 13.38 6.66 4.98
CA PHE A 205 12.18 7.35 4.53
C PHE A 205 11.13 7.46 5.65
N PHE A 206 10.63 6.33 6.16
CA PHE A 206 9.51 6.33 7.11
C PHE A 206 9.83 6.96 8.47
N ASN A 207 11.09 6.89 8.94
CA ASN A 207 11.47 7.58 10.19
C ASN A 207 11.42 9.12 10.07
N ARG A 208 11.38 9.68 8.85
CA ARG A 208 11.23 11.13 8.62
C ARG A 208 9.77 11.57 8.58
N LEU A 209 8.82 10.65 8.41
CA LEU A 209 7.41 11.00 8.35
C LEU A 209 6.90 11.29 9.77
N PRO A 210 6.19 12.41 9.99
CA PRO A 210 5.60 12.67 11.29
C PRO A 210 4.57 11.60 11.62
N ARG A 211 4.30 11.36 12.91
CA ARG A 211 3.30 10.39 13.39
C ARG A 211 3.58 8.91 13.05
N VAL A 212 4.65 8.59 12.32
CA VAL A 212 4.99 7.20 11.97
C VAL A 212 5.91 6.60 13.04
N LEU A 213 5.50 5.46 13.61
CA LEU A 213 6.28 4.69 14.57
C LEU A 213 6.64 3.34 13.97
N ASN A 214 7.92 2.95 14.08
CA ASN A 214 8.34 1.60 13.71
C ASN A 214 7.98 0.61 14.82
N TYR A 215 7.03 -0.29 14.56
CA TYR A 215 6.62 -1.34 15.51
C TYR A 215 7.80 -2.14 16.07
N LYS A 216 8.86 -2.35 15.30
CA LYS A 216 10.03 -3.13 15.75
C LYS A 216 10.81 -2.49 16.91
N ASN A 217 10.60 -1.20 17.16
CA ASN A 217 11.31 -0.46 18.20
C ASN A 217 10.53 -0.35 19.51
N TYR A 218 9.30 -0.87 19.56
CA TYR A 218 8.39 -0.71 20.70
C TYR A 218 7.65 -2.01 21.00
N THR A 219 7.37 -2.27 22.27
CA THR A 219 6.34 -3.25 22.63
C THR A 219 4.95 -2.66 22.45
N LEU A 220 3.91 -3.50 22.41
CA LEU A 220 2.52 -3.02 22.39
C LEU A 220 2.20 -2.16 23.64
N SER A 221 2.73 -2.54 24.80
CA SER A 221 2.56 -1.75 26.02
C SER A 221 3.20 -0.37 25.89
N ASP A 222 4.42 -0.28 25.34
CA ASP A 222 5.10 1.01 25.12
C ASP A 222 4.30 1.92 24.18
N ILE A 223 3.69 1.36 23.14
CA ILE A 223 2.84 2.12 22.20
C ILE A 223 1.62 2.68 22.92
N PHE A 224 0.93 1.86 23.72
CA PHE A 224 -0.26 2.32 24.46
C PHE A 224 0.11 3.32 25.56
N ASP A 225 1.25 3.15 26.24
CA ASP A 225 1.79 4.12 27.18
C ASP A 225 2.14 5.44 26.52
N TYR A 226 2.72 5.39 25.32
CA TYR A 226 2.96 6.57 24.49
C TYR A 226 1.65 7.28 24.12
N CYS A 227 0.59 6.53 23.78
CA CYS A 227 -0.70 7.12 23.42
C CYS A 227 -1.34 7.86 24.59
N ASP A 228 -1.33 7.24 25.77
CA ASP A 228 -1.82 7.82 27.01
C ASP A 228 -1.06 9.09 27.40
N LYS A 229 0.28 9.02 27.43
CA LYS A 229 1.14 10.15 27.80
C LYS A 229 0.97 11.36 26.87
N ASN A 230 0.74 11.12 25.58
CA ASN A 230 0.66 12.17 24.55
C ASN A 230 -0.77 12.44 24.06
N GLN A 231 -1.79 11.86 24.72
CA GLN A 231 -3.21 12.01 24.36
C GLN A 231 -3.52 11.68 22.89
N ILE A 232 -2.87 10.63 22.36
CA ILE A 232 -3.07 10.13 20.99
C ILE A 232 -4.40 9.35 20.96
N SER A 233 -5.40 9.88 20.24
CA SER A 233 -6.76 9.34 20.24
C SER A 233 -6.95 8.22 19.22
N LYS A 234 -6.42 8.41 18.01
CA LYS A 234 -6.63 7.52 16.86
C LYS A 234 -5.31 6.93 16.40
N ILE A 235 -5.17 5.61 16.50
CA ILE A 235 -3.96 4.92 16.03
C ILE A 235 -4.27 3.87 14.98
N GLY A 236 -3.42 3.77 13.96
CA GLY A 236 -3.50 2.76 12.92
C GLY A 236 -2.33 1.79 13.00
N PHE A 237 -2.58 0.50 12.77
CA PHE A 237 -1.57 -0.53 12.63
C PHE A 237 -1.62 -1.16 11.24
N THR A 238 -0.47 -1.47 10.66
CA THR A 238 -0.35 -2.51 9.63
C THR A 238 -0.16 -3.89 10.29
N PRO A 239 -0.26 -5.02 9.58
CA PRO A 239 -0.08 -6.35 10.18
C PRO A 239 1.27 -6.48 10.92
N PHE A 240 1.25 -7.14 12.08
CA PHE A 240 2.41 -7.32 12.95
C PHE A 240 2.34 -8.66 13.71
N GLY A 241 3.39 -8.99 14.47
CA GLY A 241 3.37 -10.14 15.39
C GLY A 241 3.23 -11.52 14.73
N GLY A 242 3.47 -11.63 13.41
CA GLY A 242 3.41 -12.91 12.70
C GLY A 242 2.04 -13.60 12.69
N GLY A 243 0.96 -12.83 12.90
CA GLY A 243 -0.39 -13.36 12.93
C GLY A 243 -0.91 -13.82 14.29
N ASN A 244 -0.10 -13.73 15.36
CA ASN A 244 -0.54 -13.95 16.73
C ASN A 244 -0.91 -12.62 17.40
N TYR A 245 -2.21 -12.44 17.66
CA TYR A 245 -2.77 -11.21 18.21
C TYR A 245 -3.33 -11.39 19.63
N SER A 246 -3.04 -12.51 20.29
CA SER A 246 -3.51 -12.79 21.65
C SER A 246 -3.03 -11.74 22.67
N LEU A 247 -1.79 -11.23 22.53
CA LEU A 247 -1.27 -10.15 23.38
C LEU A 247 -2.02 -8.84 23.17
N LEU A 248 -2.35 -8.49 21.93
CA LEU A 248 -3.14 -7.29 21.62
C LEU A 248 -4.54 -7.39 22.25
N ILE A 249 -5.20 -8.54 22.10
CA ILE A 249 -6.52 -8.79 22.69
C ILE A 249 -6.47 -8.62 24.22
N HIS A 250 -5.48 -9.23 24.88
CA HIS A 250 -5.34 -9.15 26.32
C HIS A 250 -5.09 -7.72 26.79
N LEU A 251 -4.17 -7.01 26.12
CA LEU A 251 -3.84 -5.62 26.42
C LEU A 251 -5.08 -4.73 26.33
N ILE A 252 -5.81 -4.78 25.21
CA ILE A 252 -6.99 -3.92 24.98
C ILE A 252 -8.10 -4.24 26.00
N LYS A 253 -8.38 -5.52 26.28
CA LYS A 253 -9.40 -5.91 27.28
C LYS A 253 -9.11 -5.39 28.68
N GLY A 254 -7.83 -5.42 29.08
CA GLY A 254 -7.38 -4.97 30.39
C GLY A 254 -7.10 -3.46 30.46
N TYR A 255 -7.23 -2.73 29.35
CA TYR A 255 -6.83 -1.34 29.28
C TYR A 255 -7.82 -0.43 30.02
N LYS A 256 -7.29 0.39 30.94
CA LYS A 256 -8.09 1.25 31.84
C LYS A 256 -7.84 2.74 31.65
N ARG A 257 -6.92 3.13 30.77
CA ARG A 257 -6.58 4.53 30.56
C ARG A 257 -7.44 5.13 29.44
N ASP A 258 -7.41 6.45 29.32
CA ASP A 258 -8.32 7.20 28.45
C ASP A 258 -7.92 7.18 26.97
N TYR A 259 -6.67 6.84 26.64
CA TYR A 259 -6.13 6.83 25.28
C TYR A 259 -5.32 5.55 24.99
N PRO A 260 -5.40 4.97 23.78
CA PRO A 260 -6.16 5.46 22.63
C PRO A 260 -7.65 5.18 22.74
N LYS A 261 -8.47 5.99 22.05
CA LYS A 261 -9.93 5.79 21.97
C LYS A 261 -10.32 4.94 20.77
N GLU A 262 -9.52 4.97 19.71
CA GLU A 262 -9.78 4.26 18.46
C GLU A 262 -8.50 3.57 17.96
N VAL A 263 -8.62 2.29 17.66
CA VAL A 263 -7.56 1.43 17.13
C VAL A 263 -7.99 0.84 15.81
N PHE A 264 -7.30 1.20 14.74
CA PHE A 264 -7.56 0.73 13.39
C PHE A 264 -6.49 -0.28 12.97
N LEU A 265 -6.91 -1.43 12.47
CA LEU A 265 -6.05 -2.54 12.05
C LEU A 265 -6.19 -2.69 10.53
N PHE A 266 -5.31 -2.00 9.80
CA PHE A 266 -5.30 -1.97 8.35
C PHE A 266 -4.55 -3.17 7.80
N HIS A 267 -5.13 -3.81 6.78
CA HIS A 267 -4.42 -4.85 6.04
C HIS A 267 -4.69 -4.76 4.56
N LEU A 268 -3.74 -5.28 3.78
CA LEU A 268 -3.93 -5.54 2.36
C LEU A 268 -4.22 -7.01 2.16
N ASN A 269 -3.44 -7.94 2.74
CA ASN A 269 -3.70 -9.35 2.53
C ASN A 269 -4.97 -9.81 3.28
N LYS A 270 -5.88 -10.51 2.60
CA LYS A 270 -7.12 -11.01 3.22
C LYS A 270 -6.89 -11.96 4.41
N ASN A 271 -5.74 -12.64 4.45
CA ASN A 271 -5.37 -13.58 5.52
C ASN A 271 -4.79 -12.87 6.75
N ASP A 272 -4.44 -11.60 6.65
CA ASP A 272 -4.01 -10.83 7.82
C ASP A 272 -5.15 -10.71 8.83
N TYR A 273 -4.77 -10.64 10.11
CA TYR A 273 -5.70 -10.58 11.24
C TYR A 273 -6.72 -11.72 11.31
N LYS A 274 -6.44 -12.89 10.71
CA LYS A 274 -7.35 -14.04 10.72
C LYS A 274 -7.81 -14.44 12.14
N GLU A 275 -6.91 -14.41 13.13
CA GLU A 275 -7.26 -14.66 14.54
C GLU A 275 -8.32 -13.67 15.05
N LEU A 276 -8.14 -12.37 14.78
CA LEU A 276 -9.07 -11.33 15.21
C LEU A 276 -10.41 -11.40 14.47
N LYS A 277 -10.38 -11.69 13.16
CA LYS A 277 -11.58 -11.91 12.35
C LYS A 277 -12.40 -13.09 12.89
N ASN A 278 -11.73 -14.19 13.23
CA ASN A 278 -12.38 -15.35 13.85
C ASN A 278 -12.95 -15.01 15.23
N TYR A 279 -12.23 -14.21 16.03
CA TYR A 279 -12.71 -13.74 17.33
C TYR A 279 -14.02 -12.94 17.19
N ALA A 280 -14.11 -12.06 16.19
CA ALA A 280 -15.32 -11.29 15.89
C ALA A 280 -16.50 -12.21 15.54
N SER A 281 -16.30 -13.14 14.61
CA SER A 281 -17.35 -14.06 14.12
C SER A 281 -17.89 -15.00 15.21
N ASN A 282 -17.02 -15.47 16.11
CA ASN A 282 -17.42 -16.41 17.15
C ASN A 282 -18.30 -15.78 18.24
N ARG A 283 -18.26 -14.46 18.44
CA ARG A 283 -19.16 -13.78 19.39
C ARG A 283 -20.58 -13.59 18.86
N VAL A 284 -20.73 -13.30 17.56
CA VAL A 284 -22.05 -13.20 16.92
C VAL A 284 -22.89 -14.47 17.11
N ASN A 285 -22.22 -15.63 17.21
CA ASN A 285 -22.89 -16.92 17.43
C ASN A 285 -23.29 -17.23 18.88
N ILE A 286 -22.74 -16.51 19.87
CA ILE A 286 -23.05 -16.70 21.30
C ILE A 286 -24.24 -15.82 21.73
N ASP A 287 -24.45 -14.68 21.06
CA ASP A 287 -25.53 -13.74 21.37
C ASP A 287 -26.87 -14.06 20.67
N ILE A 288 -27.00 -15.23 20.02
CA ILE A 288 -28.28 -15.74 19.52
C ILE A 288 -28.85 -16.71 20.57
N PRO A 289 -29.91 -16.33 21.33
CA PRO A 289 -30.52 -17.22 22.31
C PRO A 289 -30.98 -18.52 21.65
N GLU A 290 -30.66 -19.67 22.25
CA GLU A 290 -31.07 -21.01 21.76
C GLU A 290 -32.58 -21.14 21.52
N ASP A 291 -33.41 -20.31 22.15
CA ASP A 291 -34.86 -20.26 21.95
C ASP A 291 -35.29 -19.79 20.55
N SER A 292 -34.38 -19.23 19.74
CA SER A 292 -34.67 -18.81 18.36
C SER A 292 -34.36 -19.88 17.30
N LYS A 293 -33.76 -21.02 17.69
CA LYS A 293 -33.46 -22.15 16.78
C LYS A 293 -34.53 -23.25 16.80
N LYS A 294 -35.68 -23.01 17.46
CA LYS A 294 -36.86 -23.87 17.42
C LYS A 294 -38.07 -23.10 16.91
N LYS A 295 -38.12 -22.83 15.60
CA LYS A 295 -39.37 -22.68 14.85
C LYS A 295 -39.21 -23.27 13.46
#